data_AF-A0A1F9YCB9-F1
#
_entry.id   AF-A0A1F9YCB9-F1
#
_cell.length_a   1.000
_cell.length_b   1.000
_cell.length_c   1.000
_cell.angle_alpha   90.00
_cell.angle_beta   90.00
_cell.angle_gamma   90.00
#
_symmetry.space_group_name_H-M   'P 1'
#
loop_
_entity.id
_entity.type
_entity.pdbx_description
1 polymer ?
#
loop_
_entity_poly.entity_id
_entity_poly.type
_entity_poly.pdbx_seq_one_letter_code
_entity_poly.pdbx_strand_id
1 'polypeptide(L)'
;MLQLYVNQQVDSAVECRTALIVDDDISLCLLIGQSLVESNQNLLVFCSENAENALKCADHLYFDLLVADMDMPDLPGDQLLNSFRRKSPSTHLIAMTGHGGDYLYRAGFIRPHGFFAKSPDMTPFLEMVNLGLSESEKRRKLLSWGNRFSNMDPQTAAISESQGGTTLREYMGYSRREFQISRQRTMALALLKTGMEEETVGKQVYHDTQAMKRSLSDLFDLCQVTLK
;
A
#
# COMPACT_ATOMS: atom_id res chain seq x y z
N MET A 1 10.44 1.18 -13.62
CA MET A 1 10.27 2.34 -12.70
C MET A 1 8.80 2.43 -12.34
N LEU A 2 8.46 2.95 -11.15
CA LEU A 2 7.07 3.14 -10.73
C LEU A 2 6.53 4.50 -11.17
N GLN A 3 5.26 4.54 -11.54
CA GLN A 3 4.50 5.77 -11.79
C GLN A 3 3.60 6.09 -10.60
N LEU A 4 3.47 7.37 -10.26
CA LEU A 4 2.72 7.83 -9.09
C LEU A 4 1.50 8.64 -9.52
N TYR A 5 0.37 8.36 -8.88
CA TYR A 5 -0.87 9.13 -8.99
C TYR A 5 -1.28 9.65 -7.63
N VAL A 6 -1.72 10.90 -7.62
CA VAL A 6 -2.36 11.55 -6.48
C VAL A 6 -3.29 12.61 -7.03
N ASN A 7 -4.30 13.01 -6.24
CA ASN A 7 -5.11 14.17 -6.57
C ASN A 7 -4.27 15.44 -6.60
N GLN A 8 -4.73 16.43 -7.38
CA GLN A 8 -4.07 17.74 -7.48
C GLN A 8 -3.97 18.47 -6.14
N GLN A 9 -4.79 18.08 -5.16
CA GLN A 9 -4.75 18.59 -3.80
C GLN A 9 -4.59 17.43 -2.82
N VAL A 10 -3.67 17.61 -1.88
CA VAL A 10 -3.39 16.69 -0.77
C VAL A 10 -3.46 17.51 0.50
N ASP A 11 -4.32 17.10 1.43
CA ASP A 11 -4.39 17.73 2.75
C ASP A 11 -3.28 17.19 3.65
N SER A 12 -2.23 17.98 3.88
CA SER A 12 -1.11 17.57 4.74
C SER A 12 -1.49 17.34 6.21
N ALA A 13 -2.67 17.79 6.67
CA ALA A 13 -3.15 17.55 8.03
C ALA A 13 -3.77 16.15 8.22
N VAL A 14 -4.07 15.45 7.12
CA VAL A 14 -4.68 14.11 7.12
C VAL A 14 -3.66 13.08 6.64
N GLU A 15 -3.61 11.93 7.30
CA GLU A 15 -2.72 10.84 6.90
C GLU A 15 -2.97 10.43 5.44
N CYS A 16 -1.89 10.35 4.65
CA CYS A 16 -1.97 9.90 3.27
C CYS A 16 -1.96 8.36 3.22
N ARG A 17 -3.02 7.78 2.63
CA ARG A 17 -3.13 6.34 2.35
C ARG A 17 -2.30 5.98 1.14
N THR A 18 -1.91 4.72 1.04
CA THR A 18 -1.01 4.21 -0.01
C THR A 18 -1.54 2.94 -0.65
N ALA A 19 -1.64 2.94 -1.97
CA ALA A 19 -1.95 1.75 -2.75
C ALA A 19 -0.83 1.44 -3.74
N LEU A 20 -0.62 0.16 -4.01
CA LEU A 20 0.27 -0.34 -5.06
C LEU A 20 -0.54 -1.18 -6.04
N ILE A 21 -0.44 -0.88 -7.32
CA ILE A 21 -1.05 -1.63 -8.41
C ILE A 21 0.08 -2.23 -9.25
N VAL A 22 0.00 -3.53 -9.50
CA VAL A 22 1.01 -4.26 -10.26
C VAL A 22 0.32 -5.11 -11.33
N ASP A 23 0.64 -4.82 -12.58
CA ASP A 23 0.09 -5.48 -13.78
C ASP A 23 1.10 -5.25 -14.91
N ASP A 24 1.36 -6.25 -15.76
CA ASP A 24 2.28 -6.09 -16.89
C ASP A 24 1.73 -5.14 -17.97
N ASP A 25 0.41 -4.92 -17.99
CA ASP A 25 -0.20 -3.80 -18.69
C ASP A 25 -0.13 -2.52 -17.84
N ILE A 26 0.93 -1.74 -18.05
CA ILE A 26 1.08 -0.44 -17.38
C ILE A 26 -0.11 0.47 -17.65
N SER A 27 -0.71 0.47 -18.86
CA SER A 27 -1.82 1.36 -19.19
C SER A 27 -3.04 1.07 -18.33
N LEU A 28 -3.32 -0.21 -18.05
CA LEU A 28 -4.34 -0.61 -17.11
C LEU A 28 -4.02 -0.14 -15.68
N CYS A 29 -2.77 -0.29 -15.21
CA CYS A 29 -2.37 0.25 -13.92
C CYS A 29 -2.62 1.75 -13.81
N LEU A 30 -2.28 2.53 -14.85
CA LEU A 30 -2.48 3.98 -14.88
C LEU A 30 -3.96 4.35 -14.83
N LEU A 31 -4.80 3.65 -15.63
CA LEU A 31 -6.25 3.84 -15.64
C LEU A 31 -6.85 3.58 -14.25
N ILE A 32 -6.51 2.44 -13.64
CA ILE A 32 -6.97 2.09 -12.30
C ILE A 32 -6.48 3.14 -11.29
N GLY A 33 -5.19 3.48 -11.34
CA GLY A 33 -4.59 4.46 -10.43
C GLY A 33 -5.27 5.82 -10.48
N GLN A 34 -5.62 6.29 -11.68
CA GLN A 34 -6.38 7.51 -11.86
C GLN A 34 -7.79 7.41 -11.25
N SER A 35 -8.55 6.34 -11.53
CA SER A 35 -9.89 6.16 -10.95
C SER A 35 -9.87 6.05 -9.42
N LEU A 36 -8.81 5.46 -8.85
CA LEU A 36 -8.66 5.35 -7.40
C LEU A 36 -8.40 6.70 -6.75
N VAL A 37 -7.54 7.56 -7.30
CA VAL A 37 -7.29 8.87 -6.72
C VAL A 37 -8.52 9.77 -6.84
N GLU A 38 -9.22 9.74 -7.97
CA GLU A 38 -10.45 10.53 -8.19
C GLU A 38 -11.55 10.19 -7.16
N SER A 39 -11.64 8.93 -6.73
CA SER A 39 -12.62 8.47 -5.75
C SER A 39 -12.13 8.54 -4.30
N ASN A 40 -10.84 8.74 -4.05
CA ASN A 40 -10.25 8.74 -2.71
C ASN A 40 -9.33 9.95 -2.47
N GLN A 41 -9.78 10.85 -1.59
CA GLN A 41 -8.91 11.91 -1.08
C GLN A 41 -7.72 11.35 -0.29
N ASN A 42 -6.58 12.03 -0.41
CA ASN A 42 -5.33 11.70 0.27
C ASN A 42 -4.84 10.25 0.02
N LEU A 43 -5.07 9.72 -1.19
CA LEU A 43 -4.51 8.44 -1.62
C LEU A 43 -3.34 8.68 -2.59
N LEU A 44 -2.18 8.15 -2.26
CA LEU A 44 -1.04 8.04 -3.16
C LEU A 44 -1.03 6.63 -3.76
N VAL A 45 -1.15 6.54 -5.09
CA VAL A 45 -1.13 5.27 -5.81
C VAL A 45 0.19 5.12 -6.54
N PHE A 46 0.81 3.96 -6.38
CA PHE A 46 1.99 3.53 -7.10
C PHE A 46 1.57 2.50 -8.15
N CYS A 47 2.00 2.67 -9.38
CA CYS A 47 1.74 1.77 -10.51
C CYS A 47 3.07 1.18 -10.97
N SER A 48 3.13 -0.14 -11.11
CA SER A 48 4.32 -0.87 -11.53
C SER A 48 3.97 -1.91 -12.58
N GLU A 49 4.79 -2.00 -13.63
CA GLU A 49 4.65 -3.03 -14.68
C GLU A 49 5.24 -4.40 -14.28
N ASN A 50 5.93 -4.46 -13.14
CA ASN A 50 6.53 -5.69 -12.66
C ASN A 50 6.59 -5.77 -11.13
N ALA A 51 6.65 -6.99 -10.64
CA ALA A 51 6.67 -7.28 -9.21
C ALA A 51 8.01 -6.96 -8.54
N GLU A 52 9.13 -6.96 -9.27
CA GLU A 52 10.45 -6.65 -8.70
C GLU A 52 10.50 -5.20 -8.20
N ASN A 53 10.07 -4.25 -9.02
CA ASN A 53 9.97 -2.85 -8.65
C ASN A 53 8.96 -2.63 -7.50
N ALA A 54 7.86 -3.38 -7.50
CA ALA A 54 6.87 -3.37 -6.43
C ALA A 54 7.48 -3.83 -5.08
N LEU A 55 8.27 -4.91 -5.09
CA LEU A 55 8.95 -5.43 -3.91
C LEU A 55 10.05 -4.50 -3.42
N LYS A 56 10.85 -3.91 -4.32
CA LYS A 56 11.85 -2.88 -3.96
C LYS A 56 11.17 -1.68 -3.29
N CYS A 57 10.06 -1.20 -3.85
CA CYS A 57 9.30 -0.10 -3.24
C CYS A 57 8.76 -0.47 -1.85
N ALA A 58 8.30 -1.71 -1.68
CA ALA A 58 7.80 -2.24 -0.40
C ALA A 58 8.88 -2.38 0.69
N ASP A 59 10.17 -2.38 0.34
CA ASP A 59 11.26 -2.34 1.32
C ASP A 59 11.45 -0.92 1.91
N HIS A 60 10.91 0.12 1.27
CA HIS A 60 11.02 1.51 1.70
C HIS A 60 9.72 2.14 2.20
N LEU A 61 8.56 1.57 1.80
CA LEU A 61 7.22 2.05 2.13
C LEU A 61 6.30 0.91 2.55
N TYR A 62 5.40 1.19 3.49
CA TYR A 62 4.27 0.31 3.79
C TYR A 62 3.07 0.70 2.94
N PHE A 63 2.33 -0.30 2.50
CA PHE A 63 1.13 -0.13 1.68
C PHE A 63 -0.12 -0.50 2.48
N ASP A 64 -1.18 0.29 2.33
CA ASP A 64 -2.49 -0.04 2.85
C ASP A 64 -3.17 -1.11 1.97
N LEU A 65 -2.87 -1.06 0.67
CA LEU A 65 -3.45 -1.92 -0.35
C LEU A 65 -2.40 -2.34 -1.40
N LEU A 66 -2.42 -3.61 -1.77
CA LEU A 66 -1.82 -4.14 -2.99
C LEU A 66 -2.91 -4.71 -3.88
N VAL A 67 -2.92 -4.30 -5.15
CA VAL A 67 -3.66 -4.94 -6.24
C VAL A 67 -2.62 -5.57 -7.16
N ALA A 68 -2.67 -6.88 -7.35
CA ALA A 68 -1.69 -7.61 -8.16
C ALA A 68 -2.38 -8.46 -9.21
N ASP A 69 -1.95 -8.33 -10.46
CA ASP A 69 -2.30 -9.26 -11.52
C ASP A 69 -1.72 -10.64 -11.24
N MET A 70 -2.51 -11.68 -11.50
CA MET A 70 -2.13 -13.07 -11.27
C MET A 70 -1.33 -13.67 -12.42
N ASP A 71 -1.46 -13.12 -13.62
CA ASP A 71 -1.03 -13.75 -14.88
C ASP A 71 0.25 -13.11 -15.45
N MET A 72 1.03 -12.41 -14.62
CA MET A 72 2.28 -11.75 -15.01
C MET A 72 3.40 -12.74 -15.41
N PRO A 73 4.18 -12.44 -16.47
CA PRO A 73 5.16 -13.36 -17.05
C PRO A 73 6.45 -13.56 -16.22
N ASP A 74 6.95 -12.53 -15.54
CA ASP A 74 8.25 -12.59 -14.86
C ASP A 74 8.17 -13.19 -13.45
N LEU A 75 7.46 -12.51 -12.55
CA LEU A 75 7.14 -12.99 -11.22
C LEU A 75 5.62 -13.10 -11.10
N PRO A 76 5.07 -14.31 -11.04
CA PRO A 76 3.63 -14.48 -10.99
C PRO A 76 3.02 -13.86 -9.73
N GLY A 77 1.76 -13.40 -9.84
CA GLY A 77 1.10 -12.62 -8.81
C GLY A 77 0.97 -13.33 -7.46
N ASP A 78 0.88 -14.67 -7.45
CA ASP A 78 0.85 -15.47 -6.22
C ASP A 78 2.13 -15.31 -5.39
N GLN A 79 3.29 -15.26 -6.03
CA GLN A 79 4.58 -15.06 -5.37
C GLN A 79 4.69 -13.65 -4.79
N LEU A 80 4.18 -12.64 -5.50
CA LEU A 80 4.10 -11.27 -5.02
C LEU A 80 3.19 -11.18 -3.78
N LEU A 81 1.98 -11.73 -3.85
CA LEU A 81 1.03 -11.76 -2.74
C LEU A 81 1.60 -12.50 -1.52
N ASN A 82 2.27 -13.62 -1.73
CA ASN A 82 2.92 -14.38 -0.65
C ASN A 82 4.09 -13.60 -0.01
N SER A 83 4.83 -12.83 -0.81
CA SER A 83 5.90 -11.98 -0.30
C SER A 83 5.36 -10.85 0.57
N PHE A 84 4.28 -10.19 0.14
CA PHE A 84 3.59 -9.18 0.95
C PHE A 84 2.98 -9.77 2.23
N ARG A 85 2.37 -10.96 2.16
CA ARG A 85 1.81 -11.61 3.36
C ARG A 85 2.89 -11.88 4.42
N ARG A 86 4.12 -12.18 4.01
CA ARG A 86 5.25 -12.41 4.95
C ARG A 86 5.89 -11.11 5.45
N LYS A 87 6.13 -10.14 4.56
CA LYS A 87 6.85 -8.90 4.89
C LYS A 87 5.95 -7.83 5.52
N SER A 88 4.72 -7.72 5.05
CA SER A 88 3.75 -6.67 5.39
C SER A 88 2.34 -7.27 5.58
N PRO A 89 2.14 -8.17 6.56
CA PRO A 89 0.88 -8.87 6.78
C PRO A 89 -0.34 -7.94 6.97
N SER A 90 -0.11 -6.68 7.35
CA SER A 90 -1.20 -5.70 7.49
C SER A 90 -1.77 -5.18 6.17
N THR A 91 -1.02 -5.29 5.06
CA THR A 91 -1.42 -4.80 3.75
C THR A 91 -2.63 -5.59 3.25
N HIS A 92 -3.69 -4.88 2.83
CA HIS A 92 -4.83 -5.53 2.21
C HIS A 92 -4.44 -6.01 0.81
N LEU A 93 -4.82 -7.23 0.44
CA LEU A 93 -4.32 -7.91 -0.76
C LEU A 93 -5.48 -8.22 -1.68
N ILE A 94 -5.48 -7.65 -2.88
CA ILE A 94 -6.44 -7.93 -3.94
C ILE A 94 -5.70 -8.62 -5.08
N ALA A 95 -6.18 -9.80 -5.46
CA ALA A 95 -5.76 -10.46 -6.70
C ALA A 95 -6.65 -9.97 -7.85
N MET A 96 -6.04 -9.68 -8.99
CA MET A 96 -6.72 -9.35 -10.24
C MET A 96 -6.33 -10.37 -11.30
N THR A 97 -7.25 -10.83 -12.16
CA THR A 97 -6.91 -11.79 -13.24
C THR A 97 -7.73 -11.51 -14.49
N GLY A 98 -7.11 -11.66 -15.65
CA GLY A 98 -7.80 -11.60 -16.94
C GLY A 98 -8.45 -12.92 -17.33
N HIS A 99 -7.78 -14.04 -17.01
CA HIS A 99 -8.20 -15.38 -17.44
C HIS A 99 -7.77 -16.43 -16.41
N GLY A 100 -8.70 -17.20 -15.88
CA GLY A 100 -8.37 -18.49 -15.25
C GLY A 100 -7.60 -18.46 -13.92
N GLY A 101 -7.06 -17.35 -13.41
CA GLY A 101 -6.29 -17.30 -12.15
C GLY A 101 -7.06 -17.71 -10.87
N ASP A 102 -8.36 -17.94 -11.00
CA ASP A 102 -9.28 -18.41 -9.97
C ASP A 102 -8.92 -19.82 -9.46
N TYR A 103 -8.32 -20.70 -10.28
CA TYR A 103 -8.10 -22.09 -9.84
C TYR A 103 -7.13 -22.20 -8.64
N LEU A 104 -6.07 -21.38 -8.57
CA LEU A 104 -5.14 -21.37 -7.43
C LEU A 104 -5.83 -20.89 -6.16
N TYR A 105 -6.70 -19.89 -6.31
CA TYR A 105 -7.52 -19.36 -5.22
C TYR A 105 -8.54 -20.40 -4.74
N ARG A 106 -9.32 -21.01 -5.66
CA ARG A 106 -10.27 -22.09 -5.38
C ARG A 106 -9.64 -23.32 -4.75
N ALA A 107 -8.42 -23.66 -5.17
CA ALA A 107 -7.64 -24.76 -4.59
C ALA A 107 -7.03 -24.39 -3.23
N GLY A 108 -7.09 -23.11 -2.82
CA GLY A 108 -6.66 -22.64 -1.51
C GLY A 108 -5.15 -22.39 -1.37
N PHE A 109 -4.40 -22.42 -2.47
CA PHE A 109 -2.95 -22.15 -2.48
C PHE A 109 -2.64 -20.67 -2.24
N ILE A 110 -3.56 -19.78 -2.65
CA ILE A 110 -3.51 -18.35 -2.37
C ILE A 110 -4.78 -17.89 -1.67
N ARG A 111 -4.63 -16.92 -0.76
CA ARG A 111 -5.75 -16.33 0.01
C ARG A 111 -5.64 -14.81 0.03
N PRO A 112 -5.84 -14.14 -1.12
CA PRO A 112 -5.99 -12.70 -1.10
C PRO A 112 -7.23 -12.34 -0.28
N HIS A 113 -7.29 -11.10 0.20
CA HIS A 113 -8.44 -10.59 0.91
C HIS A 113 -9.59 -10.23 -0.05
N GLY A 114 -9.27 -9.92 -1.31
CA GLY A 114 -10.22 -9.72 -2.39
C GLY A 114 -9.74 -10.36 -3.70
N PHE A 115 -10.68 -10.73 -4.56
CA PHE A 115 -10.38 -11.33 -5.87
C PHE A 115 -11.28 -10.69 -6.93
N PHE A 116 -10.67 -10.08 -7.95
CA PHE A 116 -11.36 -9.39 -9.02
C PHE A 116 -11.03 -10.00 -10.38
N ALA A 117 -12.05 -10.44 -11.11
CA ALA A 117 -11.90 -10.76 -12.52
C ALA A 117 -11.94 -9.47 -13.33
N LYS A 118 -10.90 -9.21 -14.13
CA LYS A 118 -10.79 -8.01 -14.99
C LYS A 118 -12.05 -7.92 -15.85
N SER A 119 -12.81 -6.86 -15.64
CA SER A 119 -14.08 -6.59 -16.29
C SER A 119 -14.11 -5.13 -16.76
N PRO A 120 -14.83 -4.81 -17.85
CA PRO A 120 -15.06 -3.42 -18.24
C PRO A 120 -15.80 -2.61 -17.18
N ASP A 121 -16.62 -3.25 -16.35
CA ASP A 121 -17.27 -2.61 -15.20
C ASP A 121 -16.33 -2.60 -14.00
N MET A 122 -15.81 -1.41 -13.69
CA MET A 122 -14.89 -1.16 -12.57
C MET A 122 -15.61 -0.92 -11.24
N THR A 123 -16.95 -0.82 -11.23
CA THR A 123 -17.72 -0.53 -10.01
C THR A 123 -17.45 -1.54 -8.89
N PRO A 124 -17.50 -2.87 -9.12
CA PRO A 124 -17.22 -3.86 -8.07
C PRO A 124 -15.76 -3.81 -7.60
N PHE A 125 -14.83 -3.46 -8.49
CA PHE A 125 -13.43 -3.28 -8.14
C PHE A 125 -13.24 -2.10 -7.20
N LEU A 126 -13.83 -0.93 -7.50
CA LEU A 126 -13.72 0.25 -6.66
C LEU A 126 -14.32 0.03 -5.27
N GLU A 127 -15.46 -0.66 -5.17
CA GLU A 127 -16.06 -1.06 -3.89
C GLU A 127 -15.10 -1.95 -3.07
N MET A 128 -14.49 -2.95 -3.70
CA MET A 128 -13.52 -3.84 -3.07
C MET A 128 -12.28 -3.10 -2.57
N VAL A 129 -11.76 -2.16 -3.37
CA VAL A 129 -10.63 -1.30 -2.99
C VAL A 129 -10.98 -0.43 -1.78
N ASN A 130 -12.15 0.23 -1.80
CA ASN A 130 -12.58 1.09 -0.70
C ASN A 130 -12.78 0.30 0.61
N LEU A 131 -13.36 -0.90 0.52
CA LEU A 131 -13.43 -1.83 1.65
C LEU A 131 -12.02 -2.17 2.15
N GLY A 132 -11.10 -2.53 1.24
CA GLY A 132 -9.72 -2.88 1.59
C GLY A 132 -8.96 -1.76 2.30
N LEU A 133 -9.09 -0.53 1.82
CA LEU A 133 -8.52 0.66 2.46
C LEU A 133 -9.10 0.88 3.86
N SER A 134 -10.41 0.75 4.03
CA SER A 134 -11.08 0.86 5.34
C SER A 134 -10.62 -0.23 6.31
N GLU A 135 -10.50 -1.47 5.84
CA GLU A 135 -10.03 -2.59 6.66
C GLU A 135 -8.56 -2.44 7.07
N SER A 136 -7.70 -1.93 6.18
CA SER A 136 -6.32 -1.56 6.54
C SER A 136 -6.31 -0.52 7.66
N GLU A 137 -7.12 0.52 7.53
CA GLU A 137 -7.21 1.59 8.54
C GLU A 137 -7.71 1.06 9.89
N LYS A 138 -8.73 0.20 9.91
CA LYS A 138 -9.23 -0.45 11.13
C LYS A 138 -8.14 -1.28 11.81
N ARG A 139 -7.42 -2.11 11.05
CA ARG A 139 -6.29 -2.91 11.57
C ARG A 139 -5.26 -2.01 12.25
N ARG A 140 -4.92 -0.86 11.64
CA ARG A 140 -3.98 0.11 12.21
C ARG A 140 -4.52 0.81 13.46
N LYS A 141 -5.79 1.21 13.48
CA LYS A 141 -6.44 1.88 14.62
C LYS A 141 -6.58 0.98 15.84
N LEU A 142 -6.91 -0.30 15.66
CA LEU A 142 -6.99 -1.26 16.77
C LEU A 142 -5.66 -1.39 17.54
N LEU A 143 -4.53 -1.09 16.89
CA LEU A 143 -3.19 -1.17 17.47
C LEU A 143 -2.70 0.14 18.09
N SER A 144 -3.32 1.28 17.75
CA SER A 144 -3.06 2.56 18.42
C SER A 144 -3.68 2.59 19.83
N TRP A 145 -4.69 1.75 20.07
CA TRP A 145 -5.37 1.56 21.36
C TRP A 145 -4.64 0.65 22.35
N GLY A 146 -3.37 0.35 22.11
CA GLY A 146 -2.55 -0.59 22.88
C GLY A 146 -2.30 -0.33 24.37
N ASN A 147 -3.13 0.49 25.03
CA ASN A 147 -3.24 0.60 26.49
C ASN A 147 -4.64 0.24 27.04
N ARG A 148 -5.59 -0.28 26.23
CA ARG A 148 -6.94 -0.68 26.68
C ARG A 148 -7.39 -2.05 26.16
N PHE A 149 -6.49 -3.02 26.13
CA PHE A 149 -6.84 -4.42 25.83
C PHE A 149 -7.47 -5.11 27.04
N SER A 150 -8.71 -4.78 27.38
CA SER A 150 -9.45 -5.53 28.41
C SER A 150 -10.88 -5.94 28.05
N ASN A 151 -11.45 -5.50 26.92
CA ASN A 151 -12.87 -5.78 26.63
C ASN A 151 -13.16 -5.95 25.12
N MET A 152 -12.53 -6.91 24.44
CA MET A 152 -12.96 -7.34 23.11
C MET A 152 -12.95 -8.88 22.98
N ASP A 153 -13.90 -9.37 22.17
CA ASP A 153 -14.29 -10.75 21.86
C ASP A 153 -13.19 -11.83 22.11
N PRO A 154 -13.49 -12.92 22.88
CA PRO A 154 -12.57 -13.99 23.22
C PRO A 154 -11.82 -14.63 22.03
N GLN A 155 -12.36 -14.58 20.81
CA GLN A 155 -11.66 -15.11 19.63
C GLN A 155 -10.43 -14.27 19.22
N THR A 156 -10.39 -13.00 19.61
CA THR A 156 -9.27 -12.07 19.36
C THR A 156 -8.32 -12.00 20.57
N ALA A 157 -8.82 -12.29 21.76
CA ALA A 157 -8.07 -12.28 23.02
C ALA A 157 -7.10 -13.46 23.17
N ALA A 158 -7.29 -14.54 22.39
CA ALA A 158 -6.42 -15.72 22.42
C ALA A 158 -4.96 -15.44 22.01
N ILE A 159 -4.65 -14.25 21.47
CA ILE A 159 -3.30 -13.86 21.03
C ILE A 159 -2.48 -13.22 22.17
N SER A 160 -3.10 -12.78 23.28
CA SER A 160 -2.37 -12.01 24.30
C SER A 160 -1.95 -12.77 25.56
N GLU A 161 -2.46 -13.98 25.85
CA GLU A 161 -2.24 -14.59 27.19
C GLU A 161 -1.53 -15.94 27.24
N SER A 162 -1.24 -16.60 26.11
CA SER A 162 -0.39 -17.80 26.14
C SER A 162 1.03 -17.49 25.65
N GLN A 163 1.89 -17.08 26.58
CA GLN A 163 3.36 -17.02 26.46
C GLN A 163 3.91 -16.26 25.22
N GLY A 164 4.23 -14.98 25.41
CA GLY A 164 4.97 -14.16 24.45
C GLY A 164 4.05 -13.41 23.50
N GLY A 165 3.45 -12.31 23.99
CA GLY A 165 2.56 -11.47 23.18
C GLY A 165 3.22 -11.04 21.87
N THR A 166 2.53 -11.29 20.76
CA THR A 166 3.01 -10.96 19.42
C THR A 166 3.34 -9.47 19.34
N THR A 167 4.59 -9.13 19.02
CA THR A 167 5.01 -7.72 18.95
C THR A 167 4.26 -7.02 17.80
N LEU A 168 4.10 -5.69 17.87
CA LEU A 168 3.53 -4.92 16.74
C LEU A 168 4.22 -5.25 15.41
N ARG A 169 5.54 -5.50 15.47
CA ARG A 169 6.36 -5.87 14.32
C ARG A 169 6.01 -7.25 13.77
N GLU A 170 5.74 -8.23 14.63
CA GLU A 170 5.30 -9.56 14.19
C GLU A 170 3.89 -9.53 13.58
N TYR A 171 2.99 -8.71 14.15
CA TYR A 171 1.61 -8.63 13.66
C TYR A 171 1.48 -7.78 12.38
N MET A 172 2.23 -6.68 12.28
CA MET A 172 2.12 -5.73 11.15
C MET A 172 3.19 -5.90 10.08
N GLY A 173 4.30 -6.56 10.42
CA GLY A 173 5.53 -6.55 9.62
C GLY A 173 6.46 -5.38 9.93
N TYR A 174 6.08 -4.48 10.85
CA TYR A 174 6.81 -3.25 11.10
C TYR A 174 6.65 -2.67 12.51
N SER A 175 7.65 -1.91 12.93
CA SER A 175 7.63 -1.09 14.15
C SER A 175 6.91 0.24 13.94
N ARG A 176 6.51 0.90 15.04
CA ARG A 176 5.93 2.26 14.99
C ARG A 176 6.83 3.27 14.28
N ARG A 177 8.14 3.18 14.50
CA ARG A 177 9.12 4.09 13.89
C ARG A 177 9.21 3.87 12.37
N GLU A 178 9.30 2.62 11.93
CA GLU A 178 9.30 2.29 10.50
C GLU A 178 8.01 2.77 9.83
N PHE A 179 6.86 2.59 10.47
CA PHE A 179 5.58 3.10 9.96
C PHE A 179 5.54 4.63 9.84
N GLN A 180 5.99 5.35 10.87
CA GLN A 180 6.05 6.82 10.86
C GLN A 180 6.96 7.33 9.74
N ILE A 181 8.12 6.71 9.56
CA ILE A 181 9.04 7.04 8.46
C ILE A 181 8.36 6.81 7.11
N SER A 182 7.67 5.67 6.92
CA SER A 182 6.93 5.41 5.70
C SER A 182 5.84 6.46 5.46
N ARG A 183 5.03 6.84 6.46
CA ARG A 183 3.99 7.86 6.30
C ARG A 183 4.57 9.24 5.98
N GLN A 184 5.68 9.61 6.61
CA GLN A 184 6.40 10.86 6.31
C GLN A 184 6.89 10.88 4.85
N ARG A 185 7.49 9.77 4.39
CA ARG A 185 7.93 9.60 3.00
C ARG A 185 6.75 9.66 2.02
N THR A 186 5.67 8.95 2.30
CA THR A 186 4.42 8.99 1.51
C THR A 186 3.90 10.41 1.37
N MET A 187 3.78 11.16 2.49
CA MET A 187 3.27 12.53 2.46
C MET A 187 4.15 13.44 1.61
N ALA A 188 5.47 13.33 1.75
CA ALA A 188 6.39 14.11 0.93
C ALA A 188 6.28 13.77 -0.57
N LEU A 189 6.24 12.49 -0.92
CA LEU A 189 6.03 12.06 -2.32
C LEU A 189 4.70 12.56 -2.89
N ALA A 190 3.63 12.50 -2.10
CA ALA A 190 2.31 12.98 -2.50
C ALA A 190 2.32 14.49 -2.79
N LEU A 191 2.90 15.30 -1.89
CA LEU A 191 3.00 16.75 -2.07
C LEU A 191 3.92 17.14 -3.24
N LEU A 192 5.07 16.47 -3.41
CA LEU A 192 5.93 16.69 -4.58
C LEU A 192 5.18 16.38 -5.88
N LYS A 193 4.36 15.31 -5.88
CA LYS A 193 3.59 14.91 -7.05
C LYS A 193 2.46 15.88 -7.40
N THR A 194 1.95 16.68 -6.47
CA THR A 194 1.03 17.79 -6.79
C THR A 194 1.72 18.97 -7.47
N GLY A 195 3.06 18.96 -7.52
CA GLY A 195 3.88 20.05 -8.05
C GLY A 195 4.35 21.04 -7.00
N MET A 196 4.19 20.73 -5.71
CA MET A 196 4.75 21.56 -4.62
C MET A 196 6.28 21.54 -4.66
N GLU A 197 6.90 22.70 -4.47
CA GLU A 197 8.36 22.85 -4.49
C GLU A 197 9.04 22.05 -3.36
N GLU A 198 10.20 21.47 -3.66
CA GLU A 198 10.96 20.64 -2.71
C GLU A 198 11.29 21.36 -1.41
N GLU A 199 11.63 22.65 -1.48
CA GLU A 199 11.95 23.44 -0.30
C GLU A 199 10.73 23.58 0.62
N THR A 200 9.54 23.75 0.03
CA THR A 200 8.29 23.84 0.77
C THR A 200 7.95 22.50 1.43
N VAL A 201 8.00 21.40 0.67
CA VAL A 201 7.74 20.05 1.21
C VAL A 201 8.75 19.69 2.30
N GLY A 202 10.04 20.00 2.08
CA GLY A 202 11.12 19.75 3.03
C GLY A 202 10.90 20.44 4.37
N LYS A 203 10.53 21.74 4.35
CA LYS A 203 10.22 22.50 5.57
C LYS A 203 8.95 22.01 6.26
N GLN A 204 7.92 21.66 5.51
CA GLN A 204 6.61 21.28 6.04
C GLN A 204 6.60 19.86 6.63
N VAL A 205 7.23 18.90 5.95
CA VAL A 205 7.14 17.48 6.31
C VAL A 205 8.37 17.00 7.11
N TYR A 206 9.55 17.54 6.83
CA TYR A 206 10.81 17.11 7.44
C TYR A 206 11.46 18.17 8.34
N HIS A 207 10.98 19.43 8.29
CA HIS A 207 11.66 20.60 8.85
C HIS A 207 13.09 20.82 8.32
N ASP A 208 13.48 20.08 7.27
CA ASP A 208 14.80 20.10 6.64
C ASP A 208 14.71 19.46 5.24
N THR A 209 14.95 20.25 4.20
CA THR A 209 14.95 19.81 2.80
C THR A 209 16.04 18.78 2.48
N GLN A 210 17.22 18.89 3.09
CA GLN A 210 18.31 17.93 2.87
C GLN A 210 18.04 16.62 3.59
N ALA A 211 17.39 16.66 4.76
CA ALA A 211 16.89 15.44 5.41
C ALA A 211 15.82 14.73 4.56
N MET A 212 14.88 15.48 3.96
CA MET A 212 13.90 14.92 3.03
C MET A 212 14.58 14.23 1.84
N LYS A 213 15.50 14.92 1.14
CA LYS A 213 16.21 14.37 -0.02
C LYS A 213 16.97 13.08 0.32
N ARG A 214 17.68 13.05 1.45
CA ARG A 214 18.35 11.83 1.94
C ARG A 214 17.36 10.72 2.30
N SER A 215 16.20 11.06 2.84
CA SER A 215 15.16 10.09 3.19
C SER A 215 14.49 9.48 1.95
N LEU A 216 14.40 10.23 0.85
CA LEU A 216 13.69 9.85 -0.37
C LEU A 216 14.60 9.36 -1.51
N SER A 217 15.93 9.35 -1.34
CA SER A 217 16.87 9.01 -2.43
C SER A 217 16.53 7.71 -3.14
N ASP A 218 16.34 6.62 -2.38
CA ASP A 218 16.02 5.30 -2.94
C ASP A 218 14.69 5.30 -3.70
N LEU A 219 13.74 6.13 -3.26
CA LEU A 219 12.42 6.24 -3.86
C LEU A 219 12.45 7.12 -5.12
N PHE A 220 13.32 8.13 -5.21
CA PHE A 220 13.47 8.92 -6.43
C PHE A 220 14.10 8.12 -7.58
N ASP A 221 14.95 7.15 -7.28
CA ASP A 221 15.50 6.26 -8.31
C ASP A 221 14.44 5.24 -8.79
N LEU A 222 13.58 4.77 -7.87
CA LEU A 222 12.52 3.81 -8.17
C LEU A 222 11.32 4.45 -8.88
N CYS A 223 10.98 5.68 -8.50
CA CYS A 223 9.80 6.39 -8.93
C CYS A 223 10.20 7.46 -9.95
N GLN A 224 9.48 7.63 -11.06
CA GLN A 224 9.73 8.75 -11.99
C GLN A 224 9.29 10.11 -11.41
N VAL A 225 9.71 10.43 -10.19
CA VAL A 225 9.50 11.72 -9.56
C VAL A 225 10.65 12.62 -10.00
N THR A 226 10.41 13.37 -11.06
CA THR A 226 11.36 14.39 -11.50
C THR A 226 11.41 15.50 -10.46
N LEU A 227 12.53 15.60 -9.77
CA LEU A 227 12.87 16.76 -8.93
C LEU A 227 12.97 17.98 -9.87
N LYS A 228 12.07 18.94 -9.71
CA LYS A 228 12.18 20.25 -10.37
C LYS A 228 13.00 21.18 -9.51
#